data_AF-A0A4Q2S0R2-F1
#
_entry.id   AF-A0A4Q2S0R2-F1
#
_cell.length_a   1.000
_cell.length_b   1.000
_cell.length_c   1.000
_cell.angle_alpha   90.00
_cell.angle_beta   90.00
_cell.angle_gamma   90.00
#
_symmetry.space_group_name_H-M   'P 1'
#
loop_
_entity.id
_entity.type
_entity.pdbx_description
1 polymer ?
#
loop_
_entity_poly.entity_id
_entity_poly.type
_entity_poly.pdbx_seq_one_letter_code
_entity_poly.pdbx_strand_id
1 'polypeptide(L)'
;MTVHRPDHLPVPETDEAFVREVLDSAMARTRPPYDLSTAALVRGRRLRIRRRIGITGAIVAASAVAAVAVPWAWGADDSRTTDASRIVATDPPAPRPQDLPGWWDMPATEMVSTVEAILPDEVTVTAPGPLEADTPEGGPAAGWINAHLAAPAGPGRLNVMLYRDPYSFVVATDPTMPLGDGSNPSSSQGPVEITPDSEPDRTSCDEAFSGRTECVQIRDESGTVVGRRLTNRWGGTVVNEVVLARDGGIVYAASANTIEEKWDAGSPTTAPRPPMTLDELEALVRNDAWVSYRP
;
A
#
# COMPACT_ATOMS: atom_id res chain seq x y z
N MET A 1 -29.86 -39.48 49.21
CA MET A 1 -29.53 -38.07 48.96
C MET A 1 -28.08 -37.92 49.38
N THR A 2 -27.15 -38.10 48.44
CA THR A 2 -25.73 -38.27 48.73
C THR A 2 -24.98 -37.22 47.95
N VAL A 3 -24.41 -36.24 48.65
CA VAL A 3 -23.64 -35.14 48.08
C VAL A 3 -22.22 -35.65 47.85
N HIS A 4 -21.82 -35.83 46.59
CA HIS A 4 -20.43 -36.17 46.25
C HIS A 4 -19.55 -34.92 46.32
N ARG A 5 -18.53 -35.03 47.17
CA ARG A 5 -17.39 -34.09 47.29
C ARG A 5 -16.46 -34.32 46.10
N PRO A 6 -16.05 -33.30 45.33
CA PRO A 6 -15.13 -33.53 44.23
C PRO A 6 -13.74 -33.87 44.78
N ASP A 7 -13.22 -34.99 44.28
CA ASP A 7 -11.90 -35.53 44.56
C ASP A 7 -10.79 -34.57 44.11
N HIS A 8 -9.72 -34.52 44.90
CA HIS A 8 -8.48 -33.81 44.57
C HIS A 8 -7.89 -34.35 43.27
N LEU A 9 -7.80 -33.51 42.25
CA LEU A 9 -7.08 -33.85 41.03
C LEU A 9 -5.57 -33.99 41.33
N PRO A 10 -4.91 -35.04 40.81
CA PRO A 10 -3.47 -35.21 40.97
C PRO A 10 -2.71 -34.06 40.30
N VAL A 11 -1.67 -33.56 40.97
CA VAL A 11 -0.79 -32.52 40.44
C VAL A 11 0.15 -33.16 39.42
N PRO A 12 0.22 -32.68 38.16
CA PRO A 12 1.09 -33.27 37.15
C PRO A 12 2.57 -33.12 37.48
N GLU A 13 3.34 -34.16 37.15
CA GLU A 13 4.72 -34.38 37.60
C GLU A 13 5.77 -33.53 36.85
N THR A 14 5.38 -32.84 35.77
CA THR A 14 6.26 -31.94 35.02
C THR A 14 5.49 -30.72 34.50
N ASP A 15 6.18 -29.59 34.39
CA ASP A 15 5.60 -28.33 33.92
C ASP A 15 5.05 -28.44 32.49
N GLU A 16 5.64 -29.30 31.64
CA GLU A 16 5.14 -29.54 30.28
C GLU A 16 3.80 -30.31 30.28
N ALA A 17 3.66 -31.31 31.16
CA ALA A 17 2.40 -32.04 31.32
C ALA A 17 1.29 -31.13 31.87
N PHE A 18 1.64 -30.24 32.82
CA PHE A 18 0.71 -29.23 33.32
C PHE A 18 0.25 -28.26 32.23
N VAL A 19 1.19 -27.74 31.43
CA VAL A 19 0.86 -26.78 30.37
C VAL A 19 0.02 -27.43 29.27
N ARG A 20 0.31 -28.68 28.87
CA ARG A 20 -0.55 -29.42 27.93
C ARG A 20 -1.94 -29.68 28.49
N GLU A 21 -2.05 -30.12 29.73
CA GLU A 21 -3.35 -30.38 30.35
C GLU A 21 -4.17 -29.10 30.53
N VAL A 22 -3.54 -27.97 30.88
CA VAL A 22 -4.21 -26.67 30.97
C VAL A 22 -4.68 -26.21 29.59
N LEU A 23 -3.87 -26.37 28.53
CA LEU A 23 -4.25 -26.00 27.17
C LEU A 23 -5.37 -26.88 26.62
N ASP A 24 -5.28 -28.20 26.79
CA ASP A 24 -6.32 -29.14 26.34
C ASP A 24 -7.61 -28.98 27.14
N SER A 25 -7.54 -28.73 28.46
CA SER A 25 -8.70 -28.42 29.30
C SER A 25 -9.35 -27.08 28.93
N ALA A 26 -8.55 -26.07 28.57
CA ALA A 26 -9.05 -24.78 28.11
C ALA A 26 -9.75 -24.89 26.74
N MET A 27 -9.18 -25.66 25.82
CA MET A 27 -9.76 -25.86 24.47
C MET A 27 -10.95 -26.84 24.46
N ALA A 28 -10.95 -27.86 25.33
CA ALA A 28 -12.06 -28.80 25.43
C ALA A 28 -13.35 -28.15 25.96
N ARG A 29 -13.24 -27.03 26.69
CA ARG A 29 -14.39 -26.26 27.22
C ARG A 29 -14.89 -25.18 26.26
N THR A 30 -14.17 -24.89 25.19
CA THR A 30 -14.60 -23.95 24.15
C THR A 30 -15.20 -24.71 22.96
N ARG A 31 -16.42 -25.22 23.13
CA ARG A 31 -17.27 -25.48 21.95
C ARG A 31 -17.66 -24.13 21.35
N PRO A 32 -17.53 -23.94 20.02
CA PRO A 32 -18.02 -22.72 19.40
C PRO A 32 -19.53 -22.63 19.66
N PRO A 33 -20.03 -21.52 20.23
CA PRO A 33 -21.46 -21.33 20.38
C PRO A 33 -22.09 -21.36 18.99
N TYR A 34 -23.13 -22.18 18.80
CA TYR A 34 -23.92 -22.10 17.59
C TYR A 34 -24.45 -20.68 17.45
N ASP A 35 -24.25 -20.11 16.26
CA ASP A 35 -24.63 -18.75 15.86
C ASP A 35 -23.67 -17.59 16.22
N LEU A 36 -22.41 -17.70 15.78
CA LEU A 36 -21.45 -16.60 15.76
C LEU A 36 -21.80 -15.49 14.75
N SER A 37 -22.57 -15.80 13.71
CA SER A 37 -22.99 -14.86 12.67
C SER A 37 -23.90 -13.76 13.21
N THR A 38 -24.87 -14.12 14.06
CA THR A 38 -25.88 -13.15 14.53
C THR A 38 -25.34 -12.29 15.67
N ALA A 39 -24.49 -12.85 16.55
CA ALA A 39 -23.86 -12.11 17.65
C ALA A 39 -22.82 -11.07 17.17
N ALA A 40 -22.09 -11.35 16.09
CA ALA A 40 -21.13 -10.42 15.49
C ALA A 40 -21.82 -9.21 14.82
N LEU A 41 -22.93 -9.46 14.10
CA LEU A 41 -23.70 -8.41 13.41
C LEU A 41 -24.38 -7.42 14.37
N VAL A 42 -24.86 -7.88 15.53
CA VAL A 42 -25.52 -7.02 16.54
C VAL A 42 -24.51 -6.15 17.31
N ARG A 43 -23.29 -6.66 17.57
CA ARG A 43 -22.25 -5.91 18.29
C ARG A 43 -21.64 -4.78 17.44
N GLY A 44 -21.48 -5.01 16.13
CA GLY A 44 -21.00 -3.98 15.19
C GLY A 44 -21.96 -2.78 15.05
N ARG A 45 -23.28 -3.01 15.04
CA ARG A 45 -24.28 -1.92 14.95
C ARG A 45 -24.28 -1.00 16.18
N ARG A 46 -24.03 -1.50 17.39
CA ARG A 46 -24.00 -0.68 18.61
C ARG A 46 -22.80 0.27 18.71
N LEU A 47 -21.65 -0.06 18.10
CA LEU A 47 -20.48 0.83 18.10
C LEU A 47 -20.63 1.99 17.11
N ARG A 48 -21.29 1.78 15.95
CA ARG A 48 -21.56 2.87 14.99
C ARG A 48 -22.52 3.95 15.52
N ILE A 49 -23.45 3.60 16.41
CA ILE A 49 -24.41 4.57 16.96
C ILE A 49 -23.76 5.47 18.01
N ARG A 50 -22.83 4.96 18.83
CA ARG A 50 -22.20 5.77 19.89
C ARG A 50 -21.20 6.81 19.38
N ARG A 51 -20.54 6.60 18.23
CA ARG A 51 -19.60 7.58 17.67
C ARG A 51 -20.30 8.84 17.11
N ARG A 52 -21.59 8.75 16.75
CA ARG A 52 -22.36 9.86 16.16
C ARG A 52 -22.87 10.92 17.16
N ILE A 53 -22.72 10.73 18.46
CA ILE A 53 -23.19 11.69 19.48
C ILE A 53 -22.01 12.46 20.15
N GLY A 54 -20.76 12.08 19.89
CA GLY A 54 -19.62 12.49 20.73
C GLY A 54 -18.78 13.70 20.29
N ILE A 55 -18.82 14.19 19.04
CA ILE A 55 -17.87 15.22 18.58
C ILE A 55 -18.59 16.32 17.81
N THR A 56 -19.55 16.95 18.50
CA THR A 56 -20.07 18.27 18.19
C THR A 56 -19.78 19.12 19.43
N GLY A 57 -18.52 19.50 19.64
CA GLY A 57 -18.15 20.27 20.81
C GLY A 57 -16.65 20.42 21.04
N ALA A 58 -16.03 21.40 20.38
CA ALA A 58 -15.03 22.30 20.97
C ALA A 58 -14.50 23.25 19.87
N ILE A 59 -15.13 24.41 19.75
CA ILE A 59 -14.56 25.60 19.08
C ILE A 59 -13.90 26.45 20.17
N VAL A 60 -12.81 27.13 19.79
CA VAL A 60 -12.18 28.34 20.39
C VAL A 60 -11.08 28.09 21.44
N ALA A 61 -9.82 28.34 21.05
CA ALA A 61 -9.06 29.51 21.54
C ALA A 61 -7.66 29.57 20.90
N ALA A 62 -7.39 30.71 20.26
CA ALA A 62 -6.05 31.14 19.89
C ALA A 62 -5.28 31.60 21.14
N SER A 63 -4.02 31.15 21.27
CA SER A 63 -3.02 31.85 22.08
C SER A 63 -1.61 31.38 21.71
N ALA A 64 -0.90 32.25 21.00
CA ALA A 64 0.55 32.22 20.93
C ALA A 64 1.13 32.46 22.33
N VAL A 65 1.94 31.52 22.83
CA VAL A 65 2.86 31.76 23.94
C VAL A 65 4.21 31.19 23.55
N ALA A 66 5.14 32.10 23.25
CA ALA A 66 6.57 31.82 23.29
C ALA A 66 6.94 31.49 24.74
N ALA A 67 7.49 30.30 24.98
CA ALA A 67 8.13 29.94 26.23
C ALA A 67 9.57 29.53 25.95
N VAL A 68 10.45 30.51 26.10
CA VAL A 68 11.88 30.31 26.35
C VAL A 68 12.02 29.86 27.81
N ALA A 69 12.55 28.66 28.06
CA ALA A 69 13.16 28.26 29.34
C ALA A 69 13.98 26.96 29.21
N VAL A 70 15.28 27.12 28.92
CA VAL A 70 16.49 26.67 29.66
C VAL A 70 16.57 25.21 30.19
N PRO A 71 17.76 24.56 30.09
CA PRO A 71 17.94 23.11 30.18
C PRO A 71 18.28 22.61 31.58
N TRP A 72 18.09 21.32 31.81
CA TRP A 72 18.73 20.59 32.91
C TRP A 72 19.70 19.57 32.34
N ALA A 73 20.98 19.82 32.60
CA ALA A 73 22.10 18.93 32.33
C ALA A 73 22.28 17.94 33.50
N TRP A 74 22.71 16.70 33.20
CA TRP A 74 23.94 16.09 33.72
C TRP A 74 24.07 14.62 33.30
N GLY A 75 25.25 14.27 32.75
CA GLY A 75 25.65 12.89 32.49
C GLY A 75 26.82 12.68 31.52
N ALA A 76 28.02 13.14 31.92
CA ALA A 76 29.37 12.62 31.59
C ALA A 76 29.94 12.66 30.15
N ASP A 77 31.08 13.34 30.06
CA ASP A 77 32.25 13.24 29.16
C ASP A 77 32.20 12.30 27.95
N ASP A 78 32.35 12.90 26.76
CA ASP A 78 33.49 12.56 25.91
C ASP A 78 33.83 13.71 24.94
N SER A 79 35.11 14.06 24.89
CA SER A 79 35.69 15.13 24.10
C SER A 79 35.54 14.90 22.59
N ARG A 80 34.57 15.56 21.95
CA ARG A 80 34.64 15.95 20.54
C ARG A 80 34.36 17.44 20.42
N THR A 81 35.42 18.19 20.10
CA THR A 81 35.35 19.53 19.51
C THR A 81 34.65 19.44 18.16
N THR A 82 33.33 19.37 18.19
CA THR A 82 32.48 19.66 17.03
C THR A 82 32.18 21.14 17.10
N ASP A 83 32.61 21.85 16.07
CA ASP A 83 32.40 23.28 15.85
C ASP A 83 30.90 23.61 15.89
N ALA A 84 30.40 23.92 17.09
CA ALA A 84 28.99 24.21 17.36
C ALA A 84 28.55 25.61 16.90
N SER A 85 29.38 26.31 16.13
CA SER A 85 29.16 27.70 15.73
C SER A 85 28.39 27.89 14.41
N ARG A 86 27.82 26.82 13.84
CA ARG A 86 27.08 26.92 12.56
C ARG A 86 25.82 26.05 12.46
N ILE A 87 25.01 26.01 13.51
CA ILE A 87 23.59 25.67 13.35
C ILE A 87 22.87 26.96 12.95
N VAL A 88 22.82 27.23 11.65
CA VAL A 88 21.93 28.28 11.13
C VAL A 88 20.52 27.70 11.24
N ALA A 89 19.68 28.33 12.06
CA ALA A 89 18.24 28.09 12.00
C ALA A 89 17.79 28.47 10.59
N THR A 90 17.59 27.47 9.74
CA THR A 90 16.93 27.68 8.47
C THR A 90 15.46 27.88 8.76
N ASP A 91 14.84 28.88 8.14
CA ASP A 91 13.40 29.02 8.19
C ASP A 91 12.77 27.68 7.78
N PRO A 92 11.71 27.23 8.47
CA PRO A 92 11.03 26.00 8.08
C PRO A 92 10.65 26.12 6.60
N PRO A 93 10.88 25.06 5.79
CA PRO A 93 10.53 25.11 4.38
C PRO A 93 9.08 25.57 4.25
N ALA A 94 8.84 26.50 3.33
CA ALA A 94 7.49 27.00 3.07
C ALA A 94 6.54 25.80 2.91
N PRO A 95 5.31 25.86 3.44
CA PRO A 95 4.33 24.81 3.23
C PRO A 95 4.27 24.54 1.73
N ARG A 96 4.43 23.27 1.34
CA ARG A 96 4.25 22.90 -0.06
C ARG A 96 2.84 23.35 -0.46
N PRO A 97 2.64 23.92 -1.66
CA PRO A 97 1.30 24.13 -2.19
C PRO A 97 0.52 22.84 -2.00
N GLN A 98 -0.65 22.92 -1.37
CA GLN A 98 -1.53 21.76 -1.29
C GLN A 98 -1.97 21.44 -2.71
N ASP A 99 -1.67 20.22 -3.14
CA ASP A 99 -2.11 19.75 -4.43
C ASP A 99 -3.64 19.72 -4.48
N LEU A 100 -4.20 20.11 -5.62
CA LEU A 100 -5.63 20.03 -5.83
C LEU A 100 -6.02 18.54 -5.88
N PRO A 101 -7.11 18.14 -5.18
CA PRO A 101 -7.62 16.79 -5.27
C PRO A 101 -7.90 16.40 -6.72
N GLY A 102 -7.52 15.19 -7.11
CA GLY A 102 -7.75 14.64 -8.44
C GLY A 102 -8.38 13.26 -8.41
N TRP A 103 -8.52 12.64 -9.58
CA TRP A 103 -9.11 11.31 -9.67
C TRP A 103 -8.25 10.24 -8.97
N TRP A 104 -6.95 10.51 -8.79
CA TRP A 104 -6.02 9.69 -8.02
C TRP A 104 -6.30 9.68 -6.51
N ASP A 105 -7.13 10.60 -6.00
CA ASP A 105 -7.57 10.62 -4.61
C ASP A 105 -8.85 9.79 -4.38
N MET A 106 -9.17 8.86 -5.29
CA MET A 106 -10.32 7.98 -5.19
C MET A 106 -10.29 7.18 -3.86
N PRO A 107 -11.35 7.23 -3.04
CA PRO A 107 -11.45 6.43 -1.81
C PRO A 107 -11.32 4.93 -2.12
N ALA A 108 -10.54 4.17 -1.35
CA ALA A 108 -10.44 2.71 -1.42
C ALA A 108 -11.80 2.00 -1.51
N THR A 109 -12.83 2.46 -0.78
CA THR A 109 -14.18 1.88 -0.88
C THR A 109 -14.76 2.03 -2.29
N GLU A 110 -14.53 3.17 -2.94
CA GLU A 110 -14.93 3.44 -4.32
C GLU A 110 -14.05 2.67 -5.32
N MET A 111 -12.75 2.56 -5.05
CA MET A 111 -11.82 1.76 -5.86
C MET A 111 -12.21 0.28 -5.87
N VAL A 112 -12.57 -0.30 -4.72
CA VAL A 112 -13.05 -1.69 -4.64
C VAL A 112 -14.32 -1.87 -5.46
N SER A 113 -15.29 -0.96 -5.31
CA SER A 113 -16.54 -0.99 -6.09
C SER A 113 -16.28 -0.89 -7.59
N THR A 114 -15.31 -0.05 -7.98
CA THR A 114 -14.84 0.09 -9.35
C THR A 114 -14.20 -1.20 -9.86
N VAL A 115 -13.31 -1.83 -9.08
CA VAL A 115 -12.73 -3.14 -9.44
C VAL A 115 -13.81 -4.18 -9.62
N GLU A 116 -14.72 -4.34 -8.66
CA GLU A 116 -15.79 -5.35 -8.71
C GLU A 116 -16.67 -5.21 -9.96
N ALA A 117 -16.87 -3.99 -10.46
CA ALA A 117 -17.61 -3.71 -11.68
C ALA A 117 -16.84 -4.01 -12.98
N ILE A 118 -15.51 -4.06 -12.94
CA ILE A 118 -14.63 -4.21 -14.12
C ILE A 118 -14.02 -5.62 -14.22
N LEU A 119 -13.98 -6.37 -13.12
CA LEU A 119 -13.38 -7.70 -13.09
C LEU A 119 -14.01 -8.64 -14.14
N PRO A 120 -13.22 -9.54 -14.73
CA PRO A 120 -13.76 -10.57 -15.62
C PRO A 120 -14.81 -11.44 -14.93
N ASP A 121 -15.76 -11.95 -15.71
CA ASP A 121 -16.67 -13.01 -15.28
C ASP A 121 -15.81 -14.17 -14.73
N GLU A 122 -16.05 -14.62 -13.49
CA GLU A 122 -15.25 -15.63 -12.72
C GLU A 122 -14.11 -15.09 -11.84
N VAL A 123 -13.76 -13.81 -11.90
CA VAL A 123 -12.84 -13.19 -10.93
C VAL A 123 -13.65 -12.37 -9.92
N THR A 124 -13.45 -12.65 -8.63
CA THR A 124 -14.22 -11.99 -7.55
C THR A 124 -13.31 -11.51 -6.43
N VAL A 125 -13.61 -10.34 -5.87
CA VAL A 125 -12.97 -9.84 -4.65
C VAL A 125 -13.48 -10.65 -3.45
N THR A 126 -12.58 -11.30 -2.72
CA THR A 126 -12.93 -12.05 -1.50
C THR A 126 -12.58 -11.32 -0.22
N ALA A 127 -11.60 -10.42 -0.28
CA ALA A 127 -11.29 -9.48 0.80
C ALA A 127 -10.77 -8.18 0.18
N PRO A 128 -11.37 -7.01 0.48
CA PRO A 128 -11.00 -5.75 -0.16
C PRO A 128 -9.63 -5.20 0.28
N GLY A 129 -9.05 -5.74 1.37
CA GLY A 129 -7.90 -5.15 2.04
C GLY A 129 -8.30 -4.03 2.99
N PRO A 130 -7.33 -3.22 3.48
CA PRO A 130 -7.60 -2.08 4.36
C PRO A 130 -8.44 -1.02 3.66
N LEU A 131 -9.51 -0.56 4.30
CA LEU A 131 -10.33 0.56 3.85
C LEU A 131 -10.10 1.80 4.74
N GLU A 132 -10.68 2.94 4.37
CA GLU A 132 -10.57 4.21 5.09
C GLU A 132 -11.07 4.11 6.54
N ALA A 133 -12.06 3.24 6.77
CA ALA A 133 -12.61 2.99 8.09
C ALA A 133 -11.66 2.18 9.01
N ASP A 134 -10.62 1.56 8.44
CA ASP A 134 -9.71 0.64 9.13
C ASP A 134 -8.40 1.33 9.60
N THR A 135 -8.16 2.58 9.23
CA THR A 135 -6.99 3.34 9.70
C THR A 135 -7.27 3.94 11.08
N PRO A 136 -6.34 3.83 12.07
CA PRO A 136 -6.52 4.40 13.41
C PRO A 136 -6.79 5.92 13.41
N GLU A 137 -6.26 6.61 12.41
CA GLU A 137 -6.38 8.05 12.20
C GLU A 137 -7.67 8.44 11.46
N GLY A 138 -8.44 7.46 10.95
CA GLY A 138 -9.65 7.71 10.15
C GLY A 138 -9.38 8.47 8.85
N GLY A 139 -8.13 8.49 8.40
CA GLY A 139 -7.67 9.12 7.16
C GLY A 139 -7.71 8.13 5.98
N PRO A 140 -7.83 8.63 4.75
CA PRO A 140 -8.19 7.80 3.62
C PRO A 140 -7.04 6.87 3.21
N ALA A 141 -7.34 5.59 3.03
CA ALA A 141 -6.71 4.82 1.97
C ALA A 141 -7.29 5.37 0.67
N ALA A 142 -6.72 6.45 0.13
CA ALA A 142 -7.09 7.00 -1.18
C ALA A 142 -6.04 6.58 -2.20
N GLY A 143 -6.47 6.30 -3.43
CA GLY A 143 -5.60 5.94 -4.53
C GLY A 143 -4.87 4.60 -4.33
N TRP A 144 -5.31 3.76 -3.41
CA TRP A 144 -4.67 2.48 -3.14
C TRP A 144 -5.63 1.42 -2.59
N ILE A 145 -5.58 0.21 -3.17
CA ILE A 145 -6.23 -1.00 -2.64
C ILE A 145 -5.32 -2.22 -2.80
N ASN A 146 -5.48 -3.20 -1.90
CA ASN A 146 -4.74 -4.46 -1.92
C ASN A 146 -5.68 -5.63 -1.59
N ALA A 147 -6.41 -6.06 -2.61
CA ALA A 147 -7.53 -6.98 -2.51
C ALA A 147 -7.10 -8.44 -2.72
N HIS A 148 -7.70 -9.37 -1.98
CA HIS A 148 -7.67 -10.79 -2.29
C HIS A 148 -8.68 -11.11 -3.39
N LEU A 149 -8.26 -11.91 -4.36
CA LEU A 149 -9.10 -12.38 -5.44
C LEU A 149 -9.28 -13.90 -5.37
N ALA A 150 -10.46 -14.37 -5.72
CA ALA A 150 -10.70 -15.74 -6.18
C ALA A 150 -10.91 -15.73 -7.69
N ALA A 151 -10.29 -16.69 -8.39
CA ALA A 151 -10.35 -16.85 -9.84
C ALA A 151 -10.22 -18.34 -10.20
N PRO A 152 -10.51 -18.75 -11.45
CA PRO A 152 -10.29 -20.13 -11.91
C PRO A 152 -8.84 -20.61 -11.78
N ALA A 153 -7.88 -19.67 -11.83
CA ALA A 153 -6.47 -19.93 -11.59
C ALA A 153 -6.15 -20.36 -10.15
N GLY A 154 -7.05 -20.09 -9.20
CA GLY A 154 -6.83 -20.17 -7.77
C GLY A 154 -6.80 -18.78 -7.12
N PRO A 155 -6.72 -18.73 -5.78
CA PRO A 155 -6.70 -17.47 -5.05
C PRO A 155 -5.36 -16.74 -5.21
N GLY A 156 -5.43 -15.41 -5.16
CA GLY A 156 -4.26 -14.55 -5.21
C GLY A 156 -4.58 -13.14 -4.74
N ARG A 157 -3.75 -12.18 -5.13
CA ARG A 157 -3.87 -10.79 -4.70
C ARG A 157 -3.83 -9.83 -5.88
N LEU A 158 -4.51 -8.71 -5.73
CA LEU A 158 -4.56 -7.58 -6.66
C LEU A 158 -4.19 -6.31 -5.89
N ASN A 159 -3.20 -5.59 -6.40
CA ASN A 159 -2.83 -4.27 -5.92
C ASN A 159 -3.18 -3.26 -7.01
N VAL A 160 -3.98 -2.24 -6.68
CA VAL A 160 -4.25 -1.12 -7.59
C VAL A 160 -3.80 0.15 -6.90
N MET A 161 -3.01 0.96 -7.61
CA MET A 161 -2.51 2.25 -7.13
C MET A 161 -2.80 3.32 -8.17
N LEU A 162 -3.31 4.46 -7.72
CA LEU A 162 -3.52 5.65 -8.54
C LEU A 162 -2.51 6.69 -8.09
N TYR A 163 -1.72 7.19 -9.03
CA TYR A 163 -0.76 8.25 -8.76
C TYR A 163 -1.13 9.47 -9.56
N ARG A 164 -0.90 10.65 -8.98
CA ARG A 164 -0.63 11.82 -9.80
C ARG A 164 0.71 11.61 -10.49
N ASP A 165 0.80 11.96 -11.76
CA ASP A 165 2.06 12.01 -12.47
C ASP A 165 2.64 13.41 -12.25
N PRO A 166 3.68 13.58 -11.42
CA PRO A 166 4.30 14.88 -11.22
C PRO A 166 4.94 15.41 -12.51
N TYR A 167 5.17 14.56 -13.52
CA TYR A 167 5.88 14.89 -14.76
C TYR A 167 5.01 14.79 -16.02
N SER A 168 3.68 14.83 -15.90
CA SER A 168 2.81 14.98 -17.07
C SER A 168 2.89 16.42 -17.65
N PHE A 169 4.07 16.95 -17.90
CA PHE A 169 4.26 17.92 -18.96
C PHE A 169 4.57 17.12 -20.21
N VAL A 170 3.81 17.40 -21.27
CA VAL A 170 4.07 16.89 -22.61
C VAL A 170 5.56 17.09 -22.89
N VAL A 171 6.33 16.00 -23.02
CA VAL A 171 7.59 16.05 -23.76
C VAL A 171 7.17 16.31 -25.19
N ALA A 172 6.88 17.57 -25.50
CA ALA A 172 6.93 18.05 -26.85
C ALA A 172 8.37 17.79 -27.24
N THR A 173 8.60 16.70 -27.97
CA THR A 173 9.80 16.54 -28.76
C THR A 173 9.77 17.70 -29.73
N ASP A 174 10.33 18.84 -29.32
CA ASP A 174 10.64 19.92 -30.24
C ASP A 174 11.75 19.36 -31.14
N PRO A 175 11.47 19.07 -32.42
CA PRO A 175 12.46 18.50 -33.32
C PRO A 175 13.52 19.53 -33.72
N THR A 176 13.57 20.72 -33.11
CA THR A 176 14.51 21.80 -33.44
C THR A 176 15.63 22.03 -32.43
N MET A 177 15.77 21.21 -31.39
CA MET A 177 16.99 21.25 -30.56
C MET A 177 18.21 20.86 -31.41
N PRO A 178 19.17 21.78 -31.63
CA PRO A 178 20.33 21.48 -32.46
C PRO A 178 21.18 20.42 -31.75
N LEU A 179 21.59 19.40 -32.52
CA LEU A 179 22.60 18.42 -32.12
C LEU A 179 23.85 19.18 -31.65
N GLY A 180 24.01 19.29 -30.33
CA GLY A 180 25.22 19.79 -29.70
C GLY A 180 26.40 18.92 -30.10
N ASP A 181 27.47 19.56 -30.54
CA ASP A 181 28.65 18.92 -31.08
C ASP A 181 29.36 18.08 -30.02
N GLY A 182 29.58 16.80 -30.34
CA GLY A 182 30.20 15.82 -29.45
C GLY A 182 31.67 16.13 -29.14
N SER A 183 31.91 17.04 -28.21
CA SER A 183 33.25 17.38 -27.71
C SER A 183 33.39 17.15 -26.21
N ASN A 184 33.85 15.94 -25.91
CA ASN A 184 34.79 15.54 -24.86
C ASN A 184 34.29 15.04 -23.47
N PRO A 185 34.88 13.93 -22.96
CA PRO A 185 34.56 13.32 -21.67
C PRO A 185 35.48 13.84 -20.56
N SER A 186 34.92 14.18 -19.41
CA SER A 186 35.68 14.40 -18.17
C SER A 186 35.06 13.60 -17.05
N SER A 187 35.78 12.56 -16.66
CA SER A 187 35.58 11.77 -15.45
C SER A 187 35.84 12.63 -14.21
N SER A 188 34.77 13.12 -13.59
CA SER A 188 34.77 13.43 -12.16
C SER A 188 33.54 12.78 -11.55
N GLN A 189 33.77 11.65 -10.84
CA GLN A 189 32.82 11.10 -9.87
C GLN A 189 32.73 12.10 -8.69
N GLY A 190 31.97 13.17 -8.89
CA GLY A 190 31.37 13.91 -7.79
C GLY A 190 30.26 13.06 -7.16
N PRO A 191 29.79 13.40 -5.94
CA PRO A 191 28.56 12.83 -5.43
C PRO A 191 27.48 13.06 -6.49
N VAL A 192 26.82 11.98 -6.92
CA VAL A 192 25.68 12.07 -7.82
C VAL A 192 24.63 12.89 -7.08
N GLU A 193 24.53 14.17 -7.43
CA GLU A 193 23.39 14.99 -7.08
C GLU A 193 22.20 14.30 -7.74
N ILE A 194 21.41 13.58 -6.94
CA ILE A 194 20.13 13.06 -7.39
C ILE A 194 19.29 14.31 -7.65
N THR A 195 19.36 14.80 -8.88
CA THR A 195 18.45 15.84 -9.32
C THR A 195 17.05 15.24 -9.19
N PRO A 196 16.07 16.01 -8.69
CA PRO A 196 14.66 15.62 -8.70
C PRO A 196 14.14 15.19 -10.07
N ASP A 197 14.92 15.41 -11.14
CA ASP A 197 14.57 15.15 -12.54
C ASP A 197 14.87 13.71 -13.01
N SER A 198 15.16 12.78 -12.10
CA SER A 198 15.47 11.38 -12.44
C SER A 198 14.61 10.36 -11.70
N GLU A 199 13.33 10.68 -11.46
CA GLU A 199 12.40 9.58 -11.17
C GLU A 199 12.38 8.64 -12.39
N PRO A 200 12.60 7.33 -12.19
CA PRO A 200 12.61 6.38 -13.30
C PRO A 200 11.26 6.43 -13.99
N ASP A 201 11.27 6.61 -15.31
CA ASP A 201 10.06 6.55 -16.14
C ASP A 201 9.32 5.23 -15.86
N ARG A 202 8.21 5.34 -15.14
CA ARG A 202 7.43 4.18 -14.69
C ARG A 202 6.73 3.47 -15.85
N THR A 203 6.66 4.11 -17.02
CA THR A 203 6.05 3.55 -18.23
C THR A 203 7.07 2.86 -19.14
N SER A 204 8.36 3.10 -18.95
CA SER A 204 9.42 2.51 -19.76
C SER A 204 9.85 1.11 -19.30
N CYS A 205 10.38 0.32 -20.24
CA CYS A 205 10.97 -1.00 -19.99
C CYS A 205 12.50 -0.95 -19.86
N ASP A 206 13.07 0.20 -19.49
CA ASP A 206 14.52 0.39 -19.42
C ASP A 206 15.21 -0.63 -18.50
N GLU A 207 16.52 -0.85 -18.76
CA GLU A 207 17.35 -2.03 -18.41
C GLU A 207 17.39 -2.46 -16.92
N ALA A 208 16.68 -1.80 -16.02
CA ALA A 208 16.58 -2.18 -14.60
C ALA A 208 15.83 -3.51 -14.38
N PHE A 209 15.13 -4.03 -15.38
CA PHE A 209 14.44 -5.32 -15.30
C PHE A 209 15.39 -6.48 -15.61
N SER A 210 16.08 -6.96 -14.57
CA SER A 210 16.96 -8.15 -14.65
C SER A 210 16.24 -9.35 -15.31
N GLY A 211 16.99 -10.27 -15.94
CA GLY A 211 16.49 -11.36 -16.82
C GLY A 211 15.50 -12.40 -16.27
N ARG A 212 14.72 -12.07 -15.24
CA ARG A 212 13.54 -12.79 -14.71
C ARG A 212 12.23 -12.05 -14.98
N THR A 213 12.31 -11.02 -15.82
CA THR A 213 11.24 -10.08 -16.07
C THR A 213 10.99 -9.98 -17.57
N GLU A 214 9.74 -10.23 -17.98
CA GLU A 214 9.28 -9.94 -19.34
C GLU A 214 8.60 -8.56 -19.31
N CYS A 215 9.12 -7.59 -20.06
CA CYS A 215 8.55 -6.25 -20.14
C CYS A 215 8.16 -5.92 -21.57
N VAL A 216 6.94 -5.41 -21.76
CA VAL A 216 6.44 -4.95 -23.06
C VAL A 216 5.85 -3.55 -22.89
N GLN A 217 6.38 -2.58 -23.63
CA GLN A 217 5.84 -1.22 -23.64
C GLN A 217 4.45 -1.19 -24.30
N ILE A 218 3.55 -0.44 -23.70
CA ILE A 218 2.24 -0.09 -24.24
C ILE A 218 2.40 1.23 -24.98
N ARG A 219 1.98 1.26 -26.24
CA ARG A 219 2.01 2.45 -27.09
C ARG A 219 0.60 2.86 -27.48
N ASP A 220 0.39 4.16 -27.64
CA ASP A 220 -0.84 4.71 -28.21
C ASP A 220 -0.82 4.67 -29.75
N GLU A 221 -1.86 5.21 -30.38
CA GLU A 221 -1.99 5.27 -31.84
C GLU A 221 -0.89 6.10 -32.52
N SER A 222 -0.29 7.04 -31.80
CA SER A 222 0.83 7.86 -32.29
C SER A 222 2.18 7.15 -32.18
N GLY A 223 2.22 5.97 -31.54
CA GLY A 223 3.44 5.24 -31.24
C GLY A 223 4.14 5.72 -29.96
N THR A 224 3.55 6.67 -29.23
CA THR A 224 4.09 7.19 -27.97
C THR A 224 3.95 6.13 -26.88
N VAL A 225 4.99 5.95 -26.05
CA VAL A 225 4.92 5.04 -24.90
C VAL A 225 4.02 5.67 -23.84
N VAL A 226 2.95 4.96 -23.49
CA VAL A 226 1.98 5.42 -22.48
C VAL A 226 1.89 4.47 -21.30
N GLY A 227 2.65 3.38 -21.31
CA GLY A 227 2.61 2.38 -20.26
C GLY A 227 3.49 1.19 -20.53
N ARG A 228 3.36 0.17 -19.68
CA ARG A 228 4.04 -1.13 -19.86
C ARG A 228 3.26 -2.26 -19.20
N ARG A 229 3.49 -3.45 -19.72
CA ARG A 229 3.17 -4.75 -19.13
C ARG A 229 4.44 -5.36 -18.57
N LEU A 230 4.34 -5.99 -17.41
CA LEU A 230 5.46 -6.65 -16.76
C LEU A 230 5.03 -8.01 -16.22
N THR A 231 5.79 -9.07 -16.49
CA THR A 231 5.68 -10.31 -15.72
C THR A 231 6.99 -10.56 -14.99
N ASN A 232 6.92 -10.60 -13.67
CA ASN A 232 8.04 -10.92 -12.81
C ASN A 232 7.91 -12.33 -12.24
N ARG A 233 9.05 -13.04 -12.11
CA ARG A 233 9.09 -14.40 -11.55
C ARG A 233 10.22 -14.54 -10.52
N TRP A 234 9.85 -14.83 -9.27
CA TRP A 234 10.81 -15.06 -8.17
C TRP A 234 10.35 -16.17 -7.25
N GLY A 235 11.15 -17.23 -7.09
CA GLY A 235 10.89 -18.27 -6.09
C GLY A 235 9.54 -19.00 -6.21
N GLY A 236 8.95 -19.04 -7.41
CA GLY A 236 7.60 -19.60 -7.65
C GLY A 236 6.48 -18.55 -7.62
N THR A 237 6.72 -17.40 -6.97
CA THR A 237 5.85 -16.23 -7.08
C THR A 237 5.93 -15.66 -8.49
N VAL A 238 4.76 -15.48 -9.09
CA VAL A 238 4.57 -14.82 -10.38
C VAL A 238 3.75 -13.58 -10.11
N VAL A 239 4.20 -12.45 -10.64
CA VAL A 239 3.50 -11.16 -10.56
C VAL A 239 3.31 -10.64 -11.98
N ASN A 240 2.06 -10.37 -12.35
CA ASN A 240 1.73 -9.63 -13.56
C ASN A 240 1.46 -8.18 -13.15
N GLU A 241 2.01 -7.22 -13.85
CA GLU A 241 1.84 -5.79 -13.57
C GLU A 241 1.54 -5.04 -14.86
N VAL A 242 0.68 -4.04 -14.77
CA VAL A 242 0.42 -3.08 -15.84
C VAL A 242 0.45 -1.67 -15.26
N VAL A 243 1.16 -0.79 -15.94
CA VAL A 243 1.26 0.63 -15.63
C VAL A 243 0.78 1.41 -16.84
N LEU A 244 -0.11 2.37 -16.65
CA LEU A 244 -0.63 3.19 -17.75
C LEU A 244 -0.76 4.66 -17.30
N ALA A 245 -0.12 5.56 -18.05
CA ALA A 245 -0.32 7.00 -17.94
C ALA A 245 -1.68 7.40 -18.53
N ARG A 246 -2.43 8.23 -17.79
CA ARG A 246 -3.83 8.59 -18.04
C ARG A 246 -4.09 9.99 -17.50
N ASP A 247 -4.56 10.94 -18.30
CA ASP A 247 -5.10 12.24 -17.85
C ASP A 247 -4.31 12.94 -16.70
N GLY A 248 -2.99 13.03 -16.84
CA GLY A 248 -2.11 13.65 -15.84
C GLY A 248 -1.79 12.81 -14.59
N GLY A 249 -2.08 11.52 -14.64
CA GLY A 249 -1.76 10.56 -13.60
C GLY A 249 -1.42 9.17 -14.15
N ILE A 250 -1.26 8.22 -13.26
CA ILE A 250 -0.91 6.83 -13.57
C ILE A 250 -1.90 5.90 -12.88
N VAL A 251 -2.41 4.93 -13.63
CA VAL A 251 -3.09 3.77 -13.09
C VAL A 251 -2.10 2.59 -13.10
N TYR A 252 -1.80 2.08 -11.92
CA TYR A 252 -1.00 0.88 -11.72
C TYR A 252 -1.92 -0.24 -11.24
N ALA A 253 -1.81 -1.42 -11.85
CA ALA A 253 -2.42 -2.63 -11.31
C ALA A 253 -1.43 -3.79 -11.37
N ALA A 254 -1.42 -4.62 -10.34
CA ALA A 254 -0.61 -5.83 -10.30
C ALA A 254 -1.36 -6.98 -9.63
N SER A 255 -1.13 -8.19 -10.16
CA SER A 255 -1.73 -9.42 -9.67
C SER A 255 -0.67 -10.47 -9.39
N ALA A 256 -0.76 -11.12 -8.22
CA ALA A 256 0.19 -12.14 -7.80
C ALA A 256 -0.51 -13.46 -7.47
N ASN A 257 0.18 -14.58 -7.70
CA ASN A 257 -0.29 -15.94 -7.36
C ASN A 257 -0.09 -16.33 -5.88
N THR A 258 -0.07 -15.33 -5.00
CA THR A 258 0.01 -15.46 -3.55
C THR A 258 -1.00 -14.52 -2.90
N ILE A 259 -1.48 -14.86 -1.71
CA ILE A 259 -2.35 -14.00 -0.89
C ILE A 259 -1.57 -13.13 0.11
N GLU A 260 -0.25 -13.33 0.20
CA GLU A 260 0.65 -12.56 1.06
C GLU A 260 0.62 -11.08 0.71
N GLU A 261 0.81 -10.24 1.73
CA GLU A 261 0.79 -8.79 1.54
C GLU A 261 2.01 -8.27 0.77
N LYS A 262 3.15 -8.90 0.98
CA LYS A 262 4.40 -8.62 0.28
C LYS A 262 4.71 -9.78 -0.63
N TRP A 263 5.03 -9.46 -1.89
CA TRP A 263 5.33 -10.44 -2.91
C TRP A 263 6.84 -10.49 -3.11
N ASP A 264 7.48 -11.50 -2.54
CA ASP A 264 8.90 -11.73 -2.65
C ASP A 264 9.20 -13.18 -3.05
N ALA A 265 10.49 -13.52 -3.17
CA ALA A 265 10.93 -14.85 -3.58
C ALA A 265 10.63 -15.94 -2.53
N GLY A 266 10.31 -15.57 -1.29
CA GLY A 266 9.96 -16.49 -0.21
C GLY A 266 8.45 -16.61 0.04
N SER A 267 7.62 -15.78 -0.62
CA SER A 267 6.17 -15.82 -0.46
C SER A 267 5.60 -17.20 -0.84
N PRO A 268 4.82 -17.86 0.02
CA PRO A 268 4.12 -19.08 -0.36
C PRO A 268 3.12 -18.80 -1.50
N THR A 269 3.17 -19.61 -2.55
CA THR A 269 2.21 -19.52 -3.67
C THR A 269 0.90 -20.21 -3.28
N THR A 270 -0.22 -19.56 -3.55
CA THR A 270 -1.56 -20.10 -3.35
C THR A 270 -2.21 -20.63 -4.63
N ALA A 271 -1.60 -20.32 -5.78
CA ALA A 271 -2.07 -20.72 -7.10
C ALA A 271 -0.88 -20.94 -8.07
N PRO A 272 -1.04 -21.75 -9.13
CA PRO A 272 0.00 -21.93 -10.15
C PRO A 272 0.24 -20.68 -11.01
N ARG A 273 -0.69 -19.72 -11.04
CA ARG A 273 -0.59 -18.47 -11.81
C ARG A 273 -1.41 -17.36 -11.14
N PRO A 274 -1.13 -16.06 -11.43
CA PRO A 274 -1.91 -14.97 -10.87
C PRO A 274 -3.39 -15.05 -11.27
N PRO A 275 -4.30 -14.54 -10.42
CA PRO A 275 -5.73 -14.55 -10.71
C PRO A 275 -6.10 -13.69 -11.93
N MET A 276 -5.28 -12.71 -12.30
CA MET A 276 -5.45 -11.92 -13.52
C MET A 276 -4.26 -12.07 -14.48
N THR A 277 -4.57 -12.27 -15.75
CA THR A 277 -3.61 -12.22 -16.87
C THR A 277 -3.18 -10.78 -17.17
N LEU A 278 -2.12 -10.60 -17.97
CA LEU A 278 -1.69 -9.28 -18.42
C LEU A 278 -2.76 -8.56 -19.25
N ASP A 279 -3.52 -9.27 -20.09
CA ASP A 279 -4.58 -8.66 -20.90
C ASP A 279 -5.76 -8.19 -20.04
N GLU A 280 -6.16 -8.99 -19.03
CA GLU A 280 -7.20 -8.60 -18.08
C GLU A 280 -6.77 -7.42 -17.21
N LEU A 281 -5.50 -7.39 -16.77
CA LEU A 281 -4.96 -6.24 -16.05
C LEU A 281 -4.88 -4.99 -16.94
N GLU A 282 -4.51 -5.13 -18.21
CA GLU A 282 -4.53 -3.98 -19.13
C GLU A 282 -5.95 -3.44 -19.33
N ALA A 283 -6.93 -4.33 -19.53
CA ALA A 283 -8.32 -3.95 -19.63
C ALA A 283 -8.80 -3.23 -18.35
N LEU A 284 -8.39 -3.70 -17.18
CA LEU A 284 -8.66 -3.05 -15.90
C LEU A 284 -8.09 -1.63 -15.86
N VAL A 285 -6.80 -1.43 -16.15
CA VAL A 285 -6.18 -0.09 -16.04
C VAL A 285 -6.60 0.87 -17.15
N ARG A 286 -7.05 0.36 -18.31
CA ARG A 286 -7.59 1.19 -19.40
C ARG A 286 -9.01 1.67 -19.16
N ASN A 287 -9.72 1.11 -18.18
CA ASN A 287 -11.11 1.43 -17.96
C ASN A 287 -11.29 2.91 -17.54
N ASP A 288 -12.21 3.61 -18.20
CA ASP A 288 -12.43 5.04 -17.96
C ASP A 288 -13.03 5.35 -16.58
N ALA A 289 -13.55 4.34 -15.87
CA ALA A 289 -14.06 4.50 -14.51
C ALA A 289 -13.03 5.16 -13.58
N TRP A 290 -11.74 4.83 -13.73
CA TRP A 290 -10.66 5.40 -12.92
C TRP A 290 -10.57 6.93 -13.05
N VAL A 291 -10.54 7.43 -14.29
CA VAL A 291 -10.36 8.86 -14.58
C VAL A 291 -11.68 9.65 -14.56
N SER A 292 -12.81 8.96 -14.52
CA SER A 292 -14.14 9.56 -14.42
C SER A 292 -14.47 10.06 -13.01
N TYR A 293 -13.76 9.58 -11.99
CA TYR A 293 -13.97 9.99 -10.61
C TYR A 293 -13.69 11.49 -10.40
N ARG A 294 -14.56 12.12 -9.60
CA ARG A 294 -14.46 13.53 -9.21
C ARG A 294 -14.48 13.59 -7.68
N PRO A 295 -13.38 14.03 -7.04
CA PRO A 295 -13.30 14.15 -5.59
C PRO A 295 -14.23 15.22 -5.00
#